data_AF-A0A4Q7G8H5-F1
#
_entry.id   AF-A0A4Q7G8H5-F1
#
_cell.length_a   1.000
_cell.length_b   1.000
_cell.length_c   1.000
_cell.angle_alpha   90.00
_cell.angle_beta   90.00
_cell.angle_gamma   90.00
#
_symmetry.space_group_name_H-M   'P 1'
#
loop_
_entity.id
_entity.type
_entity.pdbx_description
1 polymer ?
#
loop_
_entity_poly.entity_id
_entity_poly.type
_entity_poly.pdbx_seq_one_letter_code
_entity_poly.pdbx_strand_id
1 'polypeptide(L)'
;MSHDRSTIEAVVQNYFDGLYEGDADKLGAMFHPSADLRWLEKGELQVLTVPDWLDRVRKRPSAKAEGKPREDFIVTIDRSDDSTAFIKVRCQLPPRYFTDYLVAMKLKDGWQIVSKSYRYDLRE
;
A
#
# COMPACT_ATOMS: atom_id res chain seq x y z
N MET A 1 -2.25 17.02 -8.58
CA MET A 1 -3.54 16.47 -9.07
C MET A 1 -4.28 15.89 -7.86
N SER A 2 -5.62 15.94 -7.83
CA SER A 2 -6.38 15.29 -6.76
C SER A 2 -6.47 13.80 -7.05
N HIS A 3 -6.02 12.95 -6.12
CA HIS A 3 -6.22 11.50 -6.24
C HIS A 3 -7.62 11.14 -5.72
N ASP A 4 -8.33 10.26 -6.43
CA ASP A 4 -9.65 9.82 -5.99
C ASP A 4 -9.56 8.98 -4.72
N ARG A 5 -10.20 9.48 -3.66
CA ARG A 5 -10.31 8.84 -2.33
C ARG A 5 -11.77 8.72 -1.91
N SER A 6 -12.70 8.76 -2.86
CA SER A 6 -14.14 8.71 -2.58
C SER A 6 -14.60 7.34 -2.07
N THR A 7 -13.93 6.26 -2.50
CA THR A 7 -14.20 4.88 -2.11
C THR A 7 -12.93 4.15 -1.69
N ILE A 8 -13.08 3.04 -0.98
CA ILE A 8 -11.94 2.18 -0.58
C ILE A 8 -11.29 1.57 -1.83
N GLU A 9 -12.10 1.18 -2.80
CA GLU A 9 -11.67 0.58 -4.07
C GLU A 9 -10.82 1.58 -4.87
N ALA A 10 -11.21 2.86 -4.90
CA ALA A 10 -10.40 3.91 -5.53
C ALA A 10 -9.06 4.12 -4.79
N VAL A 11 -9.06 4.09 -3.45
CA VAL A 11 -7.83 4.18 -2.66
C VAL A 11 -6.91 2.98 -2.94
N VAL A 12 -7.46 1.77 -2.97
CA VAL A 12 -6.70 0.54 -3.24
C VAL A 12 -6.15 0.52 -4.68
N GLN A 13 -6.92 1.01 -5.66
CA GLN A 13 -6.43 1.13 -7.03
C GLN A 13 -5.27 2.12 -7.14
N ASN A 14 -5.40 3.31 -6.55
CA ASN A 14 -4.31 4.30 -6.51
C ASN A 14 -3.08 3.76 -5.76
N TYR A 15 -3.30 2.98 -4.70
CA TYR A 15 -2.24 2.30 -3.97
C TYR A 15 -1.48 1.31 -4.86
N PHE A 16 -2.19 0.45 -5.60
CA PHE A 16 -1.57 -0.46 -6.56
C PHE A 16 -0.81 0.26 -7.66
N ASP A 17 -1.41 1.30 -8.24
CA ASP A 17 -0.76 2.11 -9.27
C ASP A 17 0.52 2.76 -8.73
N GLY A 18 0.46 3.36 -7.54
CA GLY A 18 1.61 3.99 -6.90
C GLY A 18 2.74 2.99 -6.61
N LEU A 19 2.41 1.76 -6.20
CA LEU A 19 3.40 0.70 -6.03
C LEU A 19 4.08 0.32 -7.35
N TYR A 20 3.30 0.10 -8.40
CA TYR A 20 3.80 -0.34 -9.70
C TYR A 20 4.63 0.74 -10.40
N GLU A 21 4.14 1.98 -10.36
CA GLU A 21 4.76 3.14 -11.00
C GLU A 21 5.95 3.70 -10.22
N GLY A 22 6.08 3.34 -8.94
CA GLY A 22 7.07 3.94 -8.04
C GLY A 22 6.75 5.40 -7.71
N ASP A 23 5.48 5.78 -7.78
CA ASP A 23 5.00 7.15 -7.54
C ASP A 23 4.76 7.36 -6.03
N ALA A 24 5.76 7.93 -5.36
CA ALA A 24 5.71 8.19 -3.93
C ALA A 24 4.66 9.24 -3.55
N ASP A 25 4.32 10.18 -4.42
CA ASP A 25 3.36 11.23 -4.09
C ASP A 25 1.93 10.69 -4.20
N LYS A 26 1.67 9.85 -5.21
CA LYS A 26 0.42 9.06 -5.31
C LYS A 26 0.23 8.14 -4.10
N LEU A 27 1.29 7.42 -3.69
CA LEU A 27 1.24 6.60 -2.48
C LEU A 27 0.98 7.47 -1.25
N GLY A 28 1.71 8.57 -1.08
CA GLY A 28 1.56 9.47 0.06
C GLY A 28 0.13 10.00 0.21
N ALA A 29 -0.56 10.31 -0.89
CA ALA A 29 -1.94 10.76 -0.85
C ALA A 29 -2.92 9.71 -0.29
N MET A 30 -2.61 8.42 -0.40
CA MET A 30 -3.46 7.32 0.06
C MET A 30 -3.29 7.01 1.55
N PHE A 31 -2.19 7.44 2.17
CA PHE A 31 -1.92 7.17 3.59
C PHE A 31 -2.24 8.37 4.47
N HIS A 32 -2.63 8.12 5.71
CA HIS A 32 -2.64 9.14 6.75
C HIS A 32 -1.20 9.42 7.22
N PRO A 33 -0.81 10.67 7.56
CA PRO A 33 0.56 10.98 8.00
C PRO A 33 1.04 10.21 9.23
N SER A 34 0.12 9.73 10.09
CA SER A 34 0.45 8.92 11.26
C SER A 34 0.62 7.42 10.95
N ALA A 35 0.38 6.99 9.72
CA ALA A 35 0.43 5.59 9.36
C ALA A 35 1.87 5.07 9.33
N ASP A 36 2.00 3.77 9.56
CA ASP A 36 3.26 3.06 9.53
C ASP A 36 3.11 1.69 8.83
N LEU A 37 4.25 1.16 8.39
CA LEU A 37 4.39 -0.15 7.78
C LEU A 37 5.07 -1.09 8.77
N ARG A 38 4.50 -2.27 8.95
CA ARG A 38 5.06 -3.33 9.81
C ARG A 38 5.28 -4.62 9.05
N TRP A 39 6.41 -5.27 9.31
CA TRP A 39 6.71 -6.60 8.80
C TRP A 39 7.68 -7.33 9.73
N LEU A 40 7.90 -8.62 9.48
CA LEU A 40 8.93 -9.41 10.16
C LEU A 40 10.14 -9.55 9.25
N GLU A 41 11.33 -9.29 9.81
CA GLU A 41 12.61 -9.53 9.17
C GLU A 41 13.45 -10.42 10.11
N LYS A 42 13.79 -11.64 9.68
CA LYS A 42 14.52 -12.63 10.51
C LYS A 42 13.91 -12.87 11.91
N GLY A 43 12.58 -12.81 12.01
CA GLY A 43 11.84 -13.01 13.25
C GLY A 43 11.63 -11.73 14.08
N GLU A 44 12.27 -10.62 13.72
CA GLU A 44 12.19 -9.35 14.43
C GLU A 44 11.15 -8.42 13.81
N LEU A 45 10.36 -7.75 14.66
CA LEU A 45 9.41 -6.75 14.24
C LEU A 45 10.14 -5.53 13.67
N GLN A 46 9.80 -5.17 12.44
CA GLN A 46 10.21 -3.93 11.82
C GLN A 46 9.03 -2.97 11.77
N VAL A 47 9.32 -1.69 12.00
CA VAL A 47 8.35 -0.58 11.87
C VAL A 47 9.00 0.50 11.03
N LEU A 48 8.27 1.01 10.05
CA LEU A 48 8.74 2.07 9.16
C LEU A 48 7.63 3.10 8.98
N THR A 49 7.94 4.37 9.22
CA THR A 49 6.97 5.45 9.00
C THR A 49 6.65 5.58 7.50
N VAL A 50 5.45 6.07 7.16
CA VAL A 50 5.12 6.35 5.75
C VAL A 50 6.12 7.32 5.11
N PRO A 51 6.52 8.45 5.72
CA PRO A 51 7.54 9.34 5.14
C PRO A 51 8.85 8.61 4.78
N ASP A 52 9.39 7.81 5.70
CA ASP A 52 10.63 7.06 5.44
C ASP A 52 10.45 6.00 4.34
N TRP A 53 9.27 5.37 4.27
CA TRP A 53 8.94 4.43 3.21
C TRP A 53 8.86 5.12 1.84
N LEU A 54 8.20 6.28 1.75
CA LEU A 54 8.09 7.06 0.52
C LEU A 54 9.45 7.50 0.01
N ASP A 55 10.37 7.88 0.91
CA ASP A 55 11.75 8.20 0.53
C ASP A 55 12.50 7.00 -0.07
N ARG A 56 12.22 5.78 0.41
CA ARG A 56 12.74 4.56 -0.22
C ARG A 56 12.11 4.31 -1.59
N VAL A 57 10.81 4.59 -1.75
CA VAL A 57 10.12 4.46 -3.04
C VAL A 57 10.72 5.41 -4.09
N ARG A 58 11.02 6.66 -3.73
CA ARG A 58 11.63 7.64 -4.64
C ARG A 58 13.02 7.25 -5.14
N LYS A 59 13.76 6.46 -4.35
CA LYS A 59 15.16 6.12 -4.64
C LYS A 59 15.35 4.81 -5.42
N ARG A 60 14.32 3.96 -5.48
CA ARG A 60 14.40 2.67 -6.19
C ARG A 60 13.87 2.80 -7.62
N PRO A 61 14.41 2.02 -8.58
CA PRO A 61 13.73 1.81 -9.86
C PRO A 61 12.30 1.26 -9.62
N SER A 62 11.34 1.74 -10.41
CA SER A 62 9.96 1.24 -10.32
C SER A 62 9.78 -0.06 -11.08
N ALA A 63 8.82 -0.88 -10.66
CA ALA A 63 8.49 -2.11 -11.35
C ALA A 63 8.08 -1.84 -12.81
N LYS A 64 7.36 -0.74 -13.06
CA LYS A 64 7.02 -0.27 -14.40
C LYS A 64 8.25 0.08 -15.24
N ALA A 65 9.20 0.84 -14.68
CA ALA A 65 10.43 1.22 -15.40
C ALA A 65 11.32 0.00 -15.72
N GLU A 66 11.30 -1.00 -14.86
CA GLU A 66 12.02 -2.27 -15.06
C GLU A 66 11.25 -3.28 -15.94
N GLY A 67 10.05 -2.94 -16.41
CA GLY A 67 9.21 -3.86 -17.20
C GLY A 67 8.75 -5.10 -16.45
N LYS A 68 8.72 -5.06 -15.12
CA LYS A 68 8.28 -6.19 -14.29
C LYS A 68 6.79 -6.45 -14.45
N PRO A 69 6.35 -7.73 -14.39
CA PRO A 69 4.94 -8.05 -14.49
C PRO A 69 4.16 -7.44 -13.32
N ARG A 70 2.94 -6.98 -13.60
CA ARG A 70 2.00 -6.46 -12.62
C ARG A 70 0.91 -7.49 -12.37
N GLU A 71 0.71 -7.86 -11.11
CA GLU A 71 -0.42 -8.67 -10.67
C GLU A 71 -0.91 -8.11 -9.35
N ASP A 72 -2.07 -7.44 -9.40
CA ASP A 72 -2.73 -6.87 -8.24
C ASP A 72 -4.07 -7.56 -8.02
N PHE A 73 -4.39 -7.84 -6.76
CA PHE A 73 -5.62 -8.55 -6.43
C PHE A 73 -6.14 -8.12 -5.07
N ILE A 74 -7.40 -7.71 -5.02
CA ILE A 74 -8.11 -7.48 -3.76
C ILE A 74 -8.61 -8.84 -3.27
N VAL A 75 -8.06 -9.31 -2.15
CA VAL A 75 -8.47 -10.58 -1.54
C VAL A 75 -9.77 -10.41 -0.78
N THR A 76 -9.88 -9.35 0.03
CA THR A 76 -11.12 -8.99 0.72
C THR A 76 -11.11 -7.51 1.08
N ILE A 77 -12.31 -6.94 1.15
CA ILE A 77 -12.62 -5.68 1.82
C ILE A 77 -13.71 -6.03 2.84
N ASP A 78 -13.38 -5.89 4.12
CA ASP A 78 -14.30 -6.06 5.23
C ASP A 78 -14.60 -4.69 5.84
N ARG A 79 -15.86 -4.25 5.77
CA ARG A 79 -16.32 -2.97 6.29
C ARG A 79 -16.97 -3.20 7.65
N SER A 80 -16.40 -2.61 8.70
CA SER A 80 -17.03 -2.60 10.01
C SER A 80 -18.22 -1.63 10.06
N ASP A 81 -18.13 -0.53 9.31
CA ASP A 81 -19.17 0.47 9.10
C ASP A 81 -18.89 1.29 7.81
N ASP A 82 -19.59 2.42 7.62
CA ASP A 82 -19.42 3.32 6.48
C ASP A 82 -18.09 4.11 6.46
N SER A 83 -17.29 3.97 7.51
CA SER A 83 -16.10 4.80 7.78
C SER A 83 -14.84 4.02 8.14
N THR A 84 -14.93 2.71 8.41
CA THR A 84 -13.81 1.87 8.83
C THR A 84 -13.81 0.55 8.09
N ALA A 85 -12.66 0.20 7.52
CA ALA A 85 -12.50 -1.05 6.78
C ALA A 85 -11.12 -1.69 6.96
N PHE A 86 -11.12 -3.01 6.94
CA PHE A 86 -9.96 -3.85 6.78
C PHE A 86 -9.86 -4.34 5.32
N ILE A 87 -8.68 -4.26 4.73
CA ILE A 87 -8.43 -4.69 3.37
C ILE A 87 -7.26 -5.65 3.35
N LYS A 88 -7.44 -6.79 2.68
CA LYS A 88 -6.33 -7.68 2.34
C LYS A 88 -6.11 -7.62 0.83
N VAL A 89 -4.88 -7.33 0.42
CA VAL A 89 -4.50 -7.32 -1.00
C VAL A 89 -3.28 -8.18 -1.26
N ARG A 90 -3.13 -8.58 -2.51
CA ARG A 90 -1.89 -9.14 -3.07
C ARG A 90 -1.40 -8.20 -4.16
N CYS A 91 -0.10 -7.95 -4.17
CA CYS A 91 0.59 -7.19 -5.19
C CYS A 91 2.03 -7.72 -5.31
N GLN A 92 2.77 -7.30 -6.34
CA GLN A 92 4.11 -7.83 -6.56
C GLN A 92 5.11 -6.77 -7.01
N LEU A 93 6.34 -6.92 -6.53
CA LEU A 93 7.53 -6.32 -7.09
C LEU A 93 8.58 -7.44 -7.21
N PRO A 94 8.51 -8.26 -8.28
CA PRO A 94 9.39 -9.41 -8.44
C PRO A 94 10.86 -9.08 -8.14
N PRO A 95 11.55 -9.94 -7.36
CA PRO A 95 11.14 -11.30 -6.96
C PRO A 95 10.25 -11.38 -5.71
N ARG A 96 9.74 -10.25 -5.17
CA ARG A 96 8.90 -10.22 -3.97
C ARG A 96 7.41 -10.18 -4.32
N TYR A 97 6.63 -11.06 -3.68
CA TYR A 97 5.19 -11.19 -3.87
C TYR A 97 4.50 -10.97 -2.52
N PHE A 98 3.78 -9.86 -2.40
CA PHE A 98 3.29 -9.33 -1.12
C PHE A 98 1.88 -9.81 -0.82
N THR A 99 1.60 -9.97 0.48
CA THR A 99 0.25 -9.96 1.04
C THR A 99 0.22 -8.82 2.05
N ASP A 100 -0.52 -7.77 1.71
CA ASP A 100 -0.68 -6.59 2.56
C ASP A 100 -2.01 -6.65 3.30
N TYR A 101 -1.96 -6.26 4.56
CA TYR A 101 -3.10 -6.02 5.44
C TYR A 101 -3.17 -4.52 5.70
N LEU A 102 -4.23 -3.88 5.24
CA LEU A 102 -4.44 -2.45 5.33
C LEU A 102 -5.65 -2.18 6.24
N VAL A 103 -5.53 -1.18 7.09
CA VAL A 103 -6.69 -0.58 7.77
C VAL A 103 -6.90 0.78 7.17
N ALA A 104 -8.11 1.05 6.71
CA ALA A 104 -8.50 2.33 6.14
C ALA A 104 -9.65 2.96 6.91
N MET A 105 -9.62 4.29 7.00
CA MET A 105 -10.67 5.09 7.62
C MET A 105 -11.11 6.20 6.69
N LYS A 106 -12.41 6.50 6.68
CA LYS A 106 -12.99 7.65 5.96
C LYS A 106 -12.86 8.89 6.83
N LEU A 107 -11.99 9.80 6.41
CA LEU A 107 -11.74 11.07 7.07
C LEU A 107 -12.42 12.21 6.31
N LYS A 108 -12.27 13.44 6.81
CA LYS A 108 -12.88 14.65 6.22
C LYS A 108 -12.60 14.78 4.72
N ASP A 109 -11.39 14.39 4.29
CA ASP A 109 -10.89 14.57 2.92
C ASP A 109 -10.93 13.27 2.09
N GLY A 110 -11.67 12.25 2.56
CA GLY A 110 -11.84 10.95 1.89
C GLY A 110 -11.24 9.78 2.67
N TRP A 111 -11.25 8.60 2.06
CA TRP A 111 -10.62 7.40 2.60
C TRP A 111 -9.10 7.51 2.63
N GLN A 112 -8.50 7.07 3.72
CA GLN A 112 -7.04 7.00 3.89
C GLN A 112 -6.65 5.71 4.60
N ILE A 113 -5.53 5.12 4.20
CA ILE A 113 -4.89 4.00 4.88
C ILE A 113 -4.19 4.54 6.13
N VAL A 114 -4.61 4.04 7.30
CA VAL A 114 -4.08 4.47 8.60
C VAL A 114 -3.06 3.48 9.19
N SER A 115 -3.00 2.26 8.66
CA SER A 115 -1.99 1.27 9.04
C SER A 115 -1.77 0.26 7.91
N LYS A 116 -0.53 -0.19 7.73
CA LYS A 116 -0.18 -1.29 6.85
C LYS A 116 0.69 -2.31 7.61
N SER A 117 0.35 -3.58 7.50
CA SER A 117 1.24 -4.70 7.86
C SER A 117 1.36 -5.63 6.67
N TYR A 118 2.52 -6.23 6.45
CA TYR A 118 2.70 -7.12 5.31
C TYR A 118 3.64 -8.29 5.57
N ARG A 119 3.50 -9.30 4.73
CA ARG A 119 4.52 -10.33 4.47
C ARG A 119 4.75 -10.44 2.98
N TYR A 120 5.88 -11.02 2.59
CA TYR A 120 6.13 -11.38 1.19
C TYR A 120 6.75 -12.76 1.08
N ASP A 121 6.49 -13.40 -0.05
CA ASP A 121 7.22 -14.57 -0.51
C ASP A 121 8.30 -14.11 -1.51
N LEU A 122 9.46 -14.77 -1.47
CA LEU A 122 10.45 -14.68 -2.54
C LEU A 122 10.20 -15.82 -3.53
N ARG A 123 10.16 -15.51 -4.82
CA ARG A 123 10.10 -16.52 -5.88
C ARG A 123 11.21 -16.23 -6.89
N GLU A 124 11.84 -17.29 -7.37
CA GLU A 124 12.83 -17.26 -8.45
C GLU A 124 12.17 -17.07 -9.80
#